data_AF-G9KVS2-F1
#
_entry.id   AF-G9KVS2-F1
#
_cell.length_a   1.000
_cell.length_b   1.000
_cell.length_c   1.000
_cell.angle_alpha   90.00
_cell.angle_beta   90.00
_cell.angle_gamma   90.00
#
_symmetry.space_group_name_H-M   'P 1'
#
loop_
_entity.id
_entity.type
_entity.pdbx_description
1 polymer ?
#
loop_
_entity_poly.entity_id
_entity_poly.type
_entity_poly.pdbx_seq_one_letter_code
_entity_poly.pdbx_strand_id
1 'polypeptide(L)'
;MSSKEVKTALKSARDAIRNKEYKEALKHCKTVLKQEKNNYNAWVFIGVAAAELEQPDQAQGAYKKAAELEPDQLLAWQGLASLYEKCNHINAKDDLPGVYQKLLDLYESVDKQKWCDVCKKLVDLYYQEKKHVEVAQTWHKLIKTRQEEGADNQELHQLWKKLTQLLAESTEDQNNETQQLLLAAFENALDLSDKIPSEDHQVLYRQFIHCLSKFPHETARLKKACEGMINIYPTVQYPLEVLCLHLIESG
;
A
#
# COMPACT_ATOMS: atom_id res chain seq x y z
N MET A 1 17.07 24.39 36.61
CA MET A 1 16.33 25.42 35.84
C MET A 1 16.10 25.01 34.38
N SER A 2 17.02 24.26 33.75
CA SER A 2 16.93 23.86 32.33
C SER A 2 15.63 23.15 31.89
N SER A 3 15.09 22.18 32.65
CA SER A 3 13.92 21.40 32.22
C SER A 3 12.62 22.24 32.10
N LYS A 4 12.45 23.26 32.94
CA LYS A 4 11.27 24.16 32.87
C LYS A 4 11.36 25.07 31.64
N GLU A 5 12.56 25.56 31.35
CA GLU A 5 12.84 26.39 30.18
C GLU A 5 12.62 25.59 28.89
N VAL A 6 13.11 24.36 28.80
CA VAL A 6 12.87 23.46 27.66
C VAL A 6 11.38 23.21 27.44
N LYS A 7 10.63 22.86 28.48
CA LYS A 7 9.17 22.64 28.36
C LYS A 7 8.43 23.89 27.89
N THR A 8 8.86 25.06 28.35
CA THR A 8 8.28 26.34 27.94
C THR A 8 8.60 26.64 26.48
N ALA A 9 9.86 26.47 26.07
CA ALA A 9 10.29 26.68 24.70
C ALA A 9 9.64 25.69 23.72
N LEU A 10 9.45 24.42 24.10
CA LEU A 10 8.68 23.44 23.31
C LEU A 10 7.22 23.86 23.15
N LYS A 11 6.59 24.36 24.22
CA LYS A 11 5.22 24.87 24.14
C LYS A 11 5.14 26.07 23.19
N SER A 12 6.05 27.03 23.32
CA SER A 12 6.14 28.19 22.42
C SER A 12 6.39 27.78 20.96
N ALA A 13 7.27 26.81 20.71
CA ALA A 13 7.51 26.28 19.37
C ALA A 13 6.24 25.70 18.76
N ARG A 14 5.50 24.89 19.53
CA ARG A 14 4.23 24.30 19.09
C ARG A 14 3.16 25.36 18.83
N ASP A 15 3.04 26.35 19.71
CA ASP A 15 2.08 27.45 19.55
C ASP A 15 2.42 28.30 18.31
N ALA A 16 3.70 28.59 18.08
CA ALA A 16 4.17 29.28 16.88
C ALA A 16 3.85 28.49 15.59
N ILE A 17 4.03 27.17 15.58
CA ILE A 17 3.60 26.32 14.45
C ILE A 17 2.10 26.45 14.21
N ARG A 18 1.27 26.37 15.26
CA ARG A 18 -0.20 26.52 15.14
C ARG A 18 -0.59 27.88 14.58
N ASN A 19 0.16 28.93 14.93
CA ASN A 19 -0.07 30.29 14.45
C ASN A 19 0.58 30.57 13.07
N LYS A 20 1.20 29.57 12.43
CA LYS A 20 1.96 29.70 11.17
C LYS A 20 3.18 30.62 11.26
N GLU A 21 3.70 30.83 12.46
CA GLU A 21 4.89 31.62 12.76
C GLU A 21 6.15 30.75 12.68
N TYR A 22 6.39 30.13 11.51
CA TYR A 22 7.39 29.06 11.36
C TYR A 22 8.83 29.50 11.69
N LYS A 23 9.19 30.75 11.40
CA LYS A 23 10.51 31.30 11.78
C LYS A 23 10.68 31.41 13.29
N GLU A 24 9.63 31.77 14.03
CA GLU A 24 9.66 31.80 15.51
C GLU A 24 9.69 30.39 16.08
N ALA A 25 8.94 29.46 15.49
CA ALA A 25 9.01 28.04 15.87
C ALA A 25 10.46 27.51 15.77
N LEU A 26 11.18 27.81 14.69
CA LEU A 26 12.59 27.43 14.53
C LEU A 26 13.49 28.06 15.61
N LYS A 27 13.25 29.33 16.02
CA LYS A 27 14.01 29.97 17.10
C LYS A 27 13.78 29.27 18.44
N HIS A 28 12.53 28.96 18.76
CA HIS A 28 12.19 28.23 20.00
C HIS A 28 12.80 26.81 19.99
N CYS A 29 12.74 26.10 18.87
CA CYS A 29 13.38 24.78 18.75
C CYS A 29 14.90 24.86 18.91
N LYS A 30 15.57 25.89 18.36
CA LYS A 30 17.01 26.11 18.60
C LYS A 30 17.34 26.31 20.08
N THR A 31 16.48 27.01 20.83
CA THR A 31 16.64 27.16 22.28
C THR A 31 16.51 25.82 23.01
N VAL A 32 15.56 24.97 22.59
CA VAL A 32 15.43 23.60 23.13
C VAL A 32 16.69 22.79 22.84
N LEU A 33 17.15 22.76 21.59
CA LEU A 33 18.31 21.95 21.17
C LEU A 33 19.64 22.41 21.78
N LYS A 34 19.75 23.67 22.23
CA LYS A 34 20.92 24.14 23.00
C LYS A 34 21.03 23.45 24.35
N GLN A 35 19.90 23.11 24.97
CA GLN A 35 19.85 22.44 26.27
C GLN A 35 19.77 20.91 26.09
N GLU A 36 18.97 20.46 25.14
CA GLU A 36 18.70 19.05 24.85
C GLU A 36 18.90 18.77 23.35
N LYS A 37 20.14 18.50 22.95
CA LYS A 37 20.52 18.27 21.54
C LYS A 37 19.74 17.13 20.86
N ASN A 38 19.27 16.17 21.64
CA ASN A 38 18.57 14.97 21.19
C ASN A 38 17.08 15.00 21.54
N ASN A 39 16.46 16.20 21.64
CA ASN A 39 15.03 16.30 21.90
C ASN A 39 14.20 15.99 20.65
N TYR A 40 13.48 14.86 20.66
CA TYR A 40 12.64 14.41 19.56
C TYR A 40 11.63 15.47 19.10
N ASN A 41 10.85 16.05 20.02
CA ASN A 41 9.79 17.01 19.69
C ASN A 41 10.35 18.27 19.00
N ALA A 42 11.52 18.75 19.43
CA ALA A 42 12.17 19.89 18.78
C ALA A 42 12.57 19.56 17.33
N TRP A 43 13.09 18.36 17.06
CA TRP A 43 13.41 17.92 15.70
C TRP A 43 12.16 17.77 14.83
N VAL A 44 11.07 17.20 15.35
CA VAL A 44 9.78 17.15 14.64
C VAL A 44 9.27 18.56 14.31
N PHE A 45 9.29 19.47 15.28
CA PHE A 45 8.84 20.86 15.08
C PHE A 45 9.71 21.63 14.10
N ILE A 46 11.02 21.38 14.05
CA ILE A 46 11.89 21.91 12.99
C ILE A 46 11.48 21.34 11.64
N GLY A 47 11.20 20.04 11.56
CA GLY A 47 10.74 19.39 10.32
C GLY A 47 9.47 20.06 9.77
N VAL A 48 8.47 20.26 10.63
CA VAL A 48 7.20 20.93 10.26
C VAL A 48 7.45 22.36 9.81
N ALA A 49 8.16 23.15 10.61
CA ALA A 49 8.40 24.55 10.30
C ALA A 49 9.24 24.73 9.03
N ALA A 50 10.25 23.87 8.80
CA ALA A 50 11.07 23.92 7.60
C ALA A 50 10.29 23.51 6.35
N ALA A 51 9.42 22.48 6.43
CA ALA A 51 8.58 22.07 5.31
C ALA A 51 7.63 23.19 4.87
N GLU A 52 7.02 23.89 5.83
CA GLU A 52 6.13 25.03 5.56
C GLU A 52 6.86 26.29 5.08
N LEU A 53 8.17 26.37 5.33
CA LEU A 53 9.04 27.42 4.79
C LEU A 53 9.65 27.04 3.43
N GLU A 54 9.18 25.95 2.81
CA GLU A 54 9.69 25.42 1.54
C GLU A 54 11.20 25.12 1.58
N GLN A 55 11.67 24.60 2.72
CA GLN A 55 13.07 24.19 2.95
C GLN A 55 13.13 22.65 3.08
N PRO A 56 12.96 21.91 1.97
CA PRO A 56 12.80 20.45 2.02
C PRO A 56 14.01 19.71 2.58
N ASP A 57 15.24 20.13 2.26
CA ASP A 57 16.46 19.47 2.78
C ASP A 57 16.57 19.58 4.31
N GLN A 58 16.24 20.76 4.84
CA GLN A 58 16.24 20.99 6.29
C GLN A 58 15.11 20.20 6.96
N ALA A 59 13.93 20.16 6.34
CA ALA A 59 12.80 19.38 6.84
C ALA A 59 13.13 17.89 6.88
N GLN A 60 13.70 17.36 5.79
CA GLN A 60 14.12 15.96 5.69
C GLN A 60 15.16 15.62 6.76
N GLY A 61 16.21 16.43 6.90
CA GLY A 61 17.25 16.21 7.90
C GLY A 61 16.69 16.22 9.33
N ALA A 62 15.76 17.13 9.62
CA ALA A 62 15.13 17.23 10.94
C ALA A 62 14.22 16.03 11.25
N TYR A 63 13.38 15.60 10.29
CA TYR A 63 12.54 14.43 10.49
C TYR A 63 13.35 13.12 10.55
N LYS A 64 14.39 12.95 9.72
CA LYS A 64 15.30 11.80 9.83
C LYS A 64 15.96 11.76 11.20
N LYS A 65 16.44 12.90 11.71
CA LYS A 65 17.00 12.97 13.07
C LYS A 65 15.98 12.61 14.14
N ALA A 66 14.73 13.06 14.01
CA ALA A 66 13.66 12.68 14.93
C ALA A 66 13.38 11.16 14.89
N ALA A 67 13.28 10.59 13.69
CA ALA A 67 13.05 9.15 13.50
C ALA A 67 14.23 8.28 13.99
N GLU A 68 15.46 8.77 13.93
CA GLU A 68 16.63 8.10 14.53
C GLU A 68 16.58 8.11 16.07
N LEU A 69 16.07 9.20 16.66
CA LEU A 69 16.02 9.37 18.11
C LEU A 69 14.91 8.55 18.75
N GLU A 70 13.73 8.54 18.14
CA GLU A 70 12.58 7.76 18.59
C GLU A 70 11.95 7.05 17.37
N PRO A 71 12.45 5.87 16.98
CA PRO A 71 12.00 5.16 15.78
C PRO A 71 10.56 4.67 15.86
N ASP A 72 10.02 4.50 17.07
CA ASP A 72 8.66 4.01 17.30
C ASP A 72 7.60 5.13 17.30
N GLN A 73 8.01 6.39 17.10
CA GLN A 73 7.09 7.51 17.07
C GLN A 73 6.60 7.84 15.67
N LEU A 74 5.27 7.89 15.52
CA LEU A 74 4.61 8.10 14.23
C LEU A 74 4.90 9.46 13.59
N LEU A 75 4.98 10.54 14.37
CA LEU A 75 4.96 11.92 13.83
C LEU A 75 6.14 12.21 12.89
N ALA A 76 7.35 11.72 13.21
CA ALA A 76 8.53 11.92 12.37
C ALA A 76 8.39 11.21 11.01
N TRP A 77 7.93 9.95 11.03
CA TRP A 77 7.70 9.16 9.81
C TRP A 77 6.56 9.72 8.96
N GLN A 78 5.47 10.18 9.58
CA GLN A 78 4.38 10.89 8.88
C GLN A 78 4.89 12.17 8.19
N GLY A 79 5.76 12.91 8.89
CA GLY A 79 6.42 14.10 8.35
C GLY A 79 7.29 13.79 7.14
N LEU A 80 8.10 12.72 7.20
CA LEU A 80 8.90 12.24 6.07
C LEU A 80 8.03 11.82 4.88
N ALA A 81 7.00 11.02 5.12
CA ALA A 81 6.09 10.58 4.07
C ALA A 81 5.45 11.77 3.36
N SER A 82 4.87 12.72 4.11
CA SER A 82 4.24 13.90 3.54
C SER A 82 5.23 14.79 2.78
N LEU A 83 6.46 14.91 3.27
CA LEU A 83 7.50 15.68 2.60
C LEU A 83 7.89 15.04 1.26
N TYR A 84 8.09 13.72 1.24
CA TYR A 84 8.46 12.99 0.03
C TYR A 84 7.32 12.91 -1.00
N GLU A 85 6.07 12.83 -0.56
CA GLU A 85 4.90 12.91 -1.46
C GLU A 85 4.80 14.28 -2.15
N LYS A 86 5.15 15.37 -1.44
CA LYS A 86 5.09 16.74 -1.98
C LYS A 86 6.30 17.10 -2.84
N CYS A 87 7.48 16.57 -2.51
CA CYS A 87 8.73 16.93 -3.17
C CYS A 87 9.08 15.92 -4.26
N ASN A 88 9.11 16.37 -5.52
CA ASN A 88 9.62 15.58 -6.65
C ASN A 88 11.18 15.53 -6.68
N HIS A 89 11.83 15.61 -5.52
CA HIS A 89 13.29 15.58 -5.43
C HIS A 89 13.79 14.17 -5.73
N ILE A 90 14.90 14.07 -6.47
CA ILE A 90 15.37 12.84 -7.11
C ILE A 90 15.60 11.67 -6.12
N ASN A 91 15.89 11.96 -4.86
CA ASN A 91 16.14 10.93 -3.82
C ASN A 91 14.94 10.68 -2.88
N ALA A 92 13.87 11.48 -2.98
CA ALA A 92 12.70 11.32 -2.12
C ALA A 92 11.90 10.06 -2.47
N LYS A 93 11.92 9.65 -3.74
CA LYS A 93 11.22 8.45 -4.22
C LYS A 93 11.87 7.16 -3.74
N ASP A 94 13.20 7.10 -3.70
CA ASP A 94 13.92 5.89 -3.27
C ASP A 94 13.75 5.60 -1.77
N ASP A 95 13.67 6.65 -0.95
CA ASP A 95 13.50 6.51 0.51
C ASP A 95 12.04 6.28 0.94
N LEU A 96 11.06 6.68 0.11
CA LEU A 96 9.64 6.68 0.48
C LEU A 96 9.06 5.28 0.76
N PRO A 97 9.36 4.22 -0.03
CA PRO A 97 8.93 2.87 0.31
C PRO A 97 9.40 2.42 1.70
N GLY A 98 10.63 2.76 2.09
CA GLY A 98 11.15 2.45 3.42
C GLY A 98 10.41 3.18 4.55
N VAL A 99 10.05 4.45 4.31
CA VAL A 99 9.23 5.24 5.25
C VAL A 99 7.82 4.63 5.39
N TYR A 100 7.19 4.23 4.29
CA TYR A 100 5.88 3.57 4.35
C TYR A 100 5.94 2.23 5.05
N GLN A 101 6.97 1.41 4.80
CA GLN A 101 7.15 0.15 5.51
C GLN A 101 7.22 0.37 7.02
N LYS A 102 7.97 1.39 7.47
CA LYS A 102 8.02 1.78 8.88
C LYS A 102 6.67 2.26 9.41
N LEU A 103 5.93 3.07 8.65
CA LEU A 103 4.58 3.48 9.03
C LEU A 103 3.62 2.29 9.14
N LEU A 104 3.73 1.29 8.27
CA LEU A 104 2.93 0.06 8.36
C LEU A 104 3.23 -0.71 9.64
N ASP A 105 4.51 -0.87 9.99
CA ASP A 105 4.91 -1.52 11.24
C ASP A 105 4.30 -0.81 12.47
N LEU A 106 4.29 0.54 12.46
CA LEU A 106 3.77 1.34 13.57
C LEU A 106 2.24 1.41 13.63
N TYR A 107 1.55 1.38 12.49
CA TYR A 107 0.09 1.43 12.45
C TYR A 107 -0.57 0.07 12.68
N GLU A 108 0.14 -1.05 12.49
CA GLU A 108 -0.40 -2.41 12.52
C GLU A 108 -1.23 -2.68 13.80
N SER A 109 -0.81 -2.14 14.95
CA SER A 109 -1.54 -2.27 16.22
C SER A 109 -2.31 -1.01 16.66
N VAL A 110 -2.11 0.13 16.00
CA VAL A 110 -2.59 1.44 16.48
C VAL A 110 -3.81 1.94 15.72
N ASP A 111 -3.74 1.92 14.38
CA ASP A 111 -4.74 2.55 13.52
C ASP A 111 -4.81 1.79 12.20
N LYS A 112 -5.68 0.77 12.16
CA LYS A 112 -5.83 -0.11 11.01
C LYS A 112 -6.39 0.62 9.77
N GLN A 113 -7.15 1.70 9.96
CA GLN A 113 -7.63 2.51 8.86
C GLN A 113 -6.45 3.20 8.16
N LYS A 114 -5.58 3.88 8.92
CA LYS A 114 -4.37 4.48 8.36
C LYS A 114 -3.40 3.45 7.80
N TRP A 115 -3.31 2.29 8.44
CA TRP A 115 -2.54 1.16 7.92
C TRP A 115 -2.99 0.81 6.50
N CYS A 116 -4.31 0.71 6.25
CA CYS A 116 -4.86 0.43 4.93
C CYS A 116 -4.54 1.53 3.92
N ASP A 117 -4.63 2.79 4.32
CA ASP A 117 -4.33 3.93 3.45
C ASP A 117 -2.85 3.95 3.05
N VAL A 118 -1.94 3.68 3.99
CA VAL A 118 -0.50 3.57 3.70
C VAL A 118 -0.20 2.35 2.84
N CYS A 119 -0.87 1.21 3.06
CA CYS A 119 -0.71 0.01 2.24
C CYS A 119 -1.04 0.29 0.77
N LYS A 120 -2.16 0.98 0.51
CA LYS A 120 -2.56 1.35 -0.87
C LYS A 120 -1.51 2.24 -1.54
N LYS A 121 -1.04 3.27 -0.82
CA LYS A 121 0.01 4.17 -1.33
C LYS A 121 1.33 3.45 -1.63
N LEU A 122 1.73 2.50 -0.76
CA LEU A 122 2.92 1.70 -0.97
C LEU A 122 2.79 0.79 -2.20
N VAL A 123 1.61 0.16 -2.38
CA VAL A 123 1.33 -0.66 -3.57
C VAL A 123 1.38 0.18 -4.84
N ASP A 124 0.84 1.40 -4.84
CA ASP A 124 0.90 2.29 -6.00
C ASP A 124 2.36 2.62 -6.39
N LEU A 125 3.24 2.81 -5.41
CA LEU A 125 4.67 3.02 -5.66
C LEU A 125 5.35 1.77 -6.22
N TYR A 126 5.14 0.60 -5.62
CA TYR A 126 5.71 -0.65 -6.14
C TYR A 126 5.21 -0.97 -7.54
N TYR A 127 3.95 -0.68 -7.83
CA TYR A 127 3.39 -0.83 -9.16
C TYR A 127 4.08 0.09 -10.18
N GLN A 128 4.36 1.35 -9.83
CA GLN A 128 5.12 2.28 -10.68
C GLN A 128 6.56 1.81 -10.92
N GLU A 129 7.19 1.18 -9.92
CA GLU A 129 8.54 0.62 -10.00
C GLU A 129 8.59 -0.78 -10.64
N LYS A 130 7.44 -1.32 -11.09
CA LYS A 130 7.30 -2.69 -11.63
C LYS A 130 7.74 -3.81 -10.67
N LYS A 131 7.64 -3.53 -9.37
CA LYS A 131 7.89 -4.48 -8.27
C LYS A 131 6.67 -5.36 -8.01
N HIS A 132 6.39 -6.26 -8.95
CA HIS A 132 5.14 -7.05 -8.96
C HIS A 132 4.99 -8.00 -7.77
N VAL A 133 6.09 -8.52 -7.24
CA VAL A 133 6.07 -9.42 -6.07
C VAL A 133 5.63 -8.66 -4.83
N GLU A 134 6.20 -7.50 -4.60
CA GLU A 134 5.92 -6.63 -3.47
C GLU A 134 4.49 -6.07 -3.54
N VAL A 135 3.98 -5.76 -4.75
CA VAL A 135 2.57 -5.42 -4.97
C VAL A 135 1.66 -6.56 -4.51
N ALA A 136 1.91 -7.78 -4.97
CA ALA A 136 1.08 -8.94 -4.66
C ALA A 136 1.04 -9.22 -3.15
N GLN A 137 2.22 -9.24 -2.50
CA GLN A 137 2.36 -9.54 -1.08
C GLN A 137 1.71 -8.47 -0.21
N THR A 138 1.95 -7.19 -0.50
CA THR A 138 1.41 -6.07 0.29
C THR A 138 -0.11 -6.00 0.16
N TRP A 139 -0.64 -6.15 -1.05
CA TRP A 139 -2.08 -6.13 -1.28
C TRP A 139 -2.78 -7.37 -0.72
N HIS A 140 -2.15 -8.54 -0.78
CA HIS A 140 -2.69 -9.75 -0.14
C HIS A 140 -2.73 -9.61 1.39
N LYS A 141 -1.68 -9.02 2.00
CA LYS A 141 -1.70 -8.68 3.44
C LYS A 141 -2.86 -7.74 3.77
N LEU A 142 -3.12 -6.73 2.92
CA LEU A 142 -4.26 -5.82 3.08
C LEU A 142 -5.60 -6.57 3.11
N ILE A 143 -5.83 -7.46 2.15
CA ILE A 143 -7.06 -8.27 2.09
C ILE A 143 -7.23 -9.09 3.37
N LYS A 144 -6.17 -9.78 3.81
CA LYS A 144 -6.22 -10.60 5.02
C LYS A 144 -6.56 -9.78 6.26
N THR A 145 -5.94 -8.61 6.42
CA THR A 145 -6.25 -7.71 7.54
C THR A 145 -7.72 -7.27 7.52
N ARG A 146 -8.27 -6.91 6.35
CA ARG A 146 -9.68 -6.50 6.21
C ARG A 146 -10.65 -7.66 6.48
N GLN A 147 -10.29 -8.86 6.05
CA GLN A 147 -11.07 -10.06 6.35
C GLN A 147 -11.11 -10.34 7.86
N GLU A 148 -9.99 -10.18 8.56
CA GLU A 148 -9.92 -10.31 10.04
C GLU A 148 -10.71 -9.21 10.77
N GLU A 149 -10.87 -8.03 10.17
CA GLU A 149 -11.73 -6.96 10.70
C GLU A 149 -13.23 -7.21 10.48
N GLY A 150 -13.60 -8.27 9.77
CA GLY A 150 -15.00 -8.56 9.44
C GLY A 150 -15.55 -7.68 8.32
N ALA A 151 -14.69 -7.26 7.38
CA ALA A 151 -15.14 -6.63 6.13
C ALA A 151 -16.19 -7.51 5.44
N ASP A 152 -17.20 -6.88 4.84
CA ASP A 152 -18.26 -7.60 4.16
C ASP A 152 -17.76 -8.25 2.85
N ASN A 153 -18.57 -9.18 2.33
CA ASN A 153 -18.22 -9.90 1.11
C ASN A 153 -18.07 -8.97 -0.11
N GLN A 154 -18.79 -7.85 -0.14
CA GLN A 154 -18.70 -6.87 -1.23
C GLN A 154 -17.35 -6.17 -1.23
N GLU A 155 -16.90 -5.70 -0.07
CA GLU A 155 -15.59 -5.09 0.10
C GLU A 155 -14.48 -6.07 -0.26
N LEU A 156 -14.53 -7.29 0.28
CA LEU A 156 -13.54 -8.32 -0.02
C LEU A 156 -13.54 -8.67 -1.53
N HIS A 157 -14.70 -8.79 -2.15
CA HIS A 157 -14.82 -8.98 -3.60
C HIS A 157 -14.13 -7.85 -4.39
N GLN A 158 -14.34 -6.59 -4.02
CA GLN A 158 -13.68 -5.46 -4.68
C GLN A 158 -12.16 -5.49 -4.50
N LEU A 159 -11.67 -5.84 -3.31
CA LEU A 159 -10.23 -5.92 -3.05
C LEU A 159 -9.56 -7.06 -3.84
N TRP A 160 -10.20 -8.23 -3.92
CA TRP A 160 -9.72 -9.34 -4.73
C TRP A 160 -9.75 -9.02 -6.22
N LYS A 161 -10.84 -8.40 -6.72
CA LYS A 161 -10.93 -7.93 -8.11
C LYS A 161 -9.86 -6.88 -8.45
N LYS A 162 -9.48 -6.03 -7.48
CA LYS A 162 -8.38 -5.09 -7.69
C LYS A 162 -7.03 -5.80 -7.76
N LEU A 163 -6.81 -6.84 -6.95
CA LEU A 163 -5.59 -7.65 -7.01
C LEU A 163 -5.44 -8.34 -8.37
N THR A 164 -6.53 -8.90 -8.91
CA THR A 164 -6.48 -9.55 -10.24
C THR A 164 -6.10 -8.55 -11.33
N GLN A 165 -6.61 -7.32 -11.28
CA GLN A 165 -6.23 -6.25 -12.21
C GLN A 165 -4.74 -5.89 -12.11
N LEU A 166 -4.24 -5.67 -10.88
CA LEU A 166 -2.85 -5.28 -10.64
C LEU A 166 -1.84 -6.33 -11.12
N LEU A 167 -2.20 -7.61 -11.07
CA LEU A 167 -1.33 -8.71 -11.47
C LEU A 167 -1.58 -9.21 -12.90
N ALA A 168 -2.78 -9.11 -13.46
CA ALA A 168 -3.06 -9.58 -14.82
C ALA A 168 -2.21 -8.86 -15.88
N GLU A 169 -1.88 -7.59 -15.64
CA GLU A 169 -1.05 -6.75 -16.52
C GLU A 169 0.41 -7.19 -16.59
N SER A 170 0.90 -7.97 -15.62
CA SER A 170 2.30 -8.40 -15.52
C SER A 170 2.53 -9.89 -15.74
N THR A 171 1.57 -10.57 -16.38
CA THR A 171 1.53 -12.05 -16.51
C THR A 171 2.78 -12.71 -17.12
N GLU A 172 3.65 -11.97 -17.83
CA GLU A 172 4.87 -12.50 -18.45
C GLU A 172 6.09 -12.52 -17.50
N ASP A 173 6.11 -11.67 -16.46
CA ASP A 173 7.26 -11.48 -15.54
C ASP A 173 7.02 -12.08 -14.14
N GLN A 174 5.97 -12.89 -13.97
CA GLN A 174 5.56 -13.43 -12.67
C GLN A 174 6.39 -14.63 -12.23
N ASN A 175 6.74 -14.64 -10.95
CA ASN A 175 7.27 -15.83 -10.30
C ASN A 175 6.10 -16.77 -9.90
N ASN A 176 6.42 -17.98 -9.46
CA ASN A 176 5.41 -18.96 -9.09
C ASN A 176 4.51 -18.46 -7.92
N GLU A 177 5.05 -17.67 -6.99
CA GLU A 177 4.28 -17.13 -5.86
C GLU A 177 3.21 -16.13 -6.34
N THR A 178 3.59 -15.15 -7.17
CA THR A 178 2.65 -14.16 -7.69
C THR A 178 1.62 -14.77 -8.62
N GLN A 179 1.99 -15.79 -9.40
CA GLN A 179 1.05 -16.59 -10.18
C GLN A 179 0.01 -17.27 -9.27
N GLN A 180 0.44 -17.96 -8.21
CA GLN A 180 -0.52 -18.61 -7.30
C GLN A 180 -1.42 -17.60 -6.57
N LEU A 181 -0.88 -16.44 -6.18
CA LEU A 181 -1.68 -15.35 -5.60
C LEU A 181 -2.70 -14.78 -6.59
N LEU A 182 -2.34 -14.64 -7.88
CA LEU A 182 -3.26 -14.21 -8.93
C LEU A 182 -4.41 -15.20 -9.13
N LEU A 183 -4.10 -16.50 -9.19
CA LEU A 183 -5.12 -17.53 -9.35
C LEU A 183 -6.06 -17.58 -8.13
N ALA A 184 -5.50 -17.53 -6.92
CA ALA A 184 -6.30 -17.45 -5.69
C ALA A 184 -7.17 -16.19 -5.66
N ALA A 185 -6.67 -15.06 -6.19
CA ALA A 185 -7.44 -13.82 -6.27
C ALA A 185 -8.65 -13.93 -7.20
N PHE A 186 -8.50 -14.60 -8.36
CA PHE A 186 -9.63 -14.86 -9.25
C PHE A 186 -10.67 -15.77 -8.59
N GLU A 187 -10.23 -16.85 -7.95
CA GLU A 187 -11.13 -17.80 -7.26
C GLU A 187 -11.94 -17.09 -6.16
N ASN A 188 -11.26 -16.35 -5.26
CA ASN A 188 -11.94 -15.62 -4.19
C ASN A 188 -12.87 -14.51 -4.72
N ALA A 189 -12.47 -13.82 -5.80
CA ALA A 189 -13.33 -12.81 -6.42
C ALA A 189 -14.59 -13.43 -7.05
N LEU A 190 -14.50 -14.61 -7.66
CA LEU A 190 -15.65 -15.32 -8.21
C LEU A 190 -16.58 -15.81 -7.10
N ASP A 191 -16.04 -16.42 -6.05
CA ASP A 191 -16.81 -17.01 -4.94
C ASP A 191 -17.57 -15.95 -4.13
N LEU A 192 -16.99 -14.75 -3.96
CA LEU A 192 -17.61 -13.65 -3.22
C LEU A 192 -18.58 -12.81 -4.06
N SER A 193 -18.89 -13.22 -5.30
CA SER A 193 -19.81 -12.46 -6.15
C SER A 193 -21.27 -12.63 -5.68
N ASP A 194 -21.91 -11.52 -5.30
CA ASP A 194 -23.27 -11.54 -4.75
C ASP A 194 -24.37 -11.94 -5.76
N LYS A 195 -24.13 -11.71 -7.06
CA LYS A 195 -25.14 -11.89 -8.12
C LYS A 195 -24.64 -12.88 -9.16
N ILE A 196 -25.06 -14.13 -9.03
CA ILE A 196 -24.78 -15.20 -9.98
C ILE A 196 -26.13 -15.74 -10.47
N PRO A 197 -26.41 -15.71 -11.79
CA PRO A 197 -25.58 -15.18 -12.88
C PRO A 197 -25.65 -13.65 -13.01
N SER A 198 -24.52 -13.01 -13.35
CA SER A 198 -24.45 -11.60 -13.78
C SER A 198 -23.43 -11.40 -14.90
N GLU A 199 -23.50 -10.27 -15.60
CA GLU A 199 -22.53 -9.89 -16.64
C GLU A 199 -21.13 -9.68 -16.03
N ASP A 200 -21.03 -8.99 -14.89
CA ASP A 200 -19.77 -8.78 -14.18
C ASP A 200 -19.10 -10.11 -13.77
N HIS A 201 -19.88 -11.05 -13.22
CA HIS A 201 -19.38 -12.37 -12.87
C HIS A 201 -18.94 -13.15 -14.12
N GLN A 202 -19.69 -13.05 -15.23
CA GLN A 202 -19.31 -13.69 -16.50
C GLN A 202 -18.00 -13.13 -17.07
N VAL A 203 -17.80 -11.81 -17.03
CA VAL A 203 -16.58 -11.14 -17.49
C VAL A 203 -15.38 -11.58 -16.65
N LEU A 204 -15.53 -11.61 -15.32
CA LEU A 204 -14.48 -12.09 -14.41
C LEU A 204 -14.11 -13.55 -14.70
N TYR A 205 -15.11 -14.40 -14.96
CA TYR A 205 -14.91 -15.81 -15.31
C TYR A 205 -14.11 -15.96 -16.62
N ARG A 206 -14.45 -15.17 -17.65
CA ARG A 206 -13.70 -15.15 -18.92
C ARG A 206 -12.25 -14.72 -18.72
N GLN A 207 -12.02 -13.69 -17.91
CA GLN A 207 -10.66 -13.22 -17.59
C GLN A 207 -9.85 -14.29 -16.87
N PHE A 208 -10.48 -15.04 -15.96
CA PHE A 208 -9.82 -16.14 -15.25
C PHE A 208 -9.43 -17.29 -16.19
N ILE A 209 -10.35 -17.74 -17.06
CA ILE A 209 -10.07 -18.77 -18.07
C ILE A 209 -8.96 -18.30 -19.02
N HIS A 210 -9.02 -17.06 -19.47
CA HIS A 210 -7.97 -16.49 -20.32
C HIS A 210 -6.61 -16.50 -19.61
N CYS A 211 -6.57 -16.08 -18.34
CA CYS A 211 -5.37 -16.13 -17.51
C CYS A 211 -4.80 -17.55 -17.39
N LEU A 212 -5.65 -18.53 -17.05
CA LEU A 212 -5.25 -19.94 -16.94
C LEU A 212 -4.72 -20.51 -18.26
N SER A 213 -5.27 -20.08 -19.41
CA SER A 213 -4.81 -20.55 -20.72
C SER A 213 -3.35 -20.17 -21.02
N LYS A 214 -2.80 -19.13 -20.36
CA LYS A 214 -1.39 -18.74 -20.46
C LYS A 214 -0.44 -19.63 -19.63
N PHE A 215 -0.96 -20.48 -18.75
CA PHE A 215 -0.16 -21.31 -17.83
C PHE A 215 -0.35 -22.80 -18.15
N PRO A 216 0.55 -23.41 -18.94
CA PRO A 216 0.41 -24.80 -19.41
C PRO A 216 0.36 -25.84 -18.28
N HIS A 217 0.87 -25.52 -17.09
CA HIS A 217 0.87 -26.42 -15.94
C HIS A 217 -0.45 -26.43 -15.15
N GLU A 218 -1.35 -25.46 -15.38
CA GLU A 218 -2.60 -25.29 -14.62
C GLU A 218 -3.82 -25.91 -15.34
N THR A 219 -3.61 -26.95 -16.15
CA THR A 219 -4.65 -27.58 -16.98
C THR A 219 -5.84 -28.09 -16.18
N ALA A 220 -5.61 -28.62 -14.98
CA ALA A 220 -6.67 -29.08 -14.10
C ALA A 220 -7.57 -27.92 -13.63
N ARG A 221 -6.98 -26.78 -13.26
CA ARG A 221 -7.73 -25.57 -12.89
C ARG A 221 -8.46 -24.99 -14.10
N LEU A 222 -7.82 -24.96 -15.27
CA LEU A 222 -8.45 -24.52 -16.53
C LEU A 222 -9.71 -25.33 -16.85
N LYS A 223 -9.63 -26.66 -16.79
CA LYS A 223 -10.79 -27.53 -17.04
C LYS A 223 -11.93 -27.27 -16.06
N LYS A 224 -11.60 -27.23 -14.77
CA LYS A 224 -12.58 -26.96 -13.70
C LYS A 224 -13.26 -25.59 -13.88
N ALA A 225 -12.50 -24.56 -14.25
CA ALA A 225 -13.05 -23.24 -14.54
C ALA A 225 -13.99 -23.29 -15.75
N CYS A 226 -13.56 -23.85 -16.89
CA CYS A 226 -14.43 -23.95 -18.08
C CYS A 226 -15.74 -24.70 -17.77
N GLU A 227 -15.67 -25.84 -17.07
CA GLU A 227 -16.85 -26.61 -16.65
C GLU A 227 -17.77 -25.79 -15.73
N GLY A 228 -17.21 -25.09 -14.75
CA GLY A 228 -17.98 -24.20 -13.86
C GLY A 228 -18.68 -23.08 -14.63
N MET A 229 -18.01 -22.46 -15.60
CA MET A 229 -18.62 -21.43 -16.46
C MET A 229 -19.76 -21.99 -17.31
N ILE A 230 -19.59 -23.17 -17.90
CA ILE A 230 -20.61 -23.83 -18.72
C ILE A 230 -21.86 -24.13 -17.88
N ASN A 231 -21.68 -24.60 -16.64
CA ASN A 231 -22.78 -24.91 -15.73
C ASN A 231 -23.60 -23.67 -15.36
N ILE A 232 -22.94 -22.52 -15.14
CA ILE A 232 -23.62 -21.27 -14.77
C ILE A 232 -24.17 -20.54 -16.02
N TYR A 233 -23.47 -20.63 -17.16
CA TYR A 233 -23.75 -19.90 -18.40
C TYR A 233 -23.76 -20.83 -19.63
N PRO A 234 -24.76 -21.72 -19.77
CA PRO A 234 -24.76 -22.76 -20.80
C PRO A 234 -24.86 -22.23 -22.23
N THR A 235 -25.28 -20.98 -22.42
CA THR A 235 -25.39 -20.33 -23.75
C THR A 235 -24.05 -19.77 -24.25
N VAL A 236 -23.01 -19.77 -23.41
CA VAL A 236 -21.73 -19.13 -23.71
C VAL A 236 -20.76 -20.14 -24.31
N GLN A 237 -20.33 -19.91 -25.55
CA GLN A 237 -19.48 -20.85 -26.29
C GLN A 237 -17.99 -20.79 -25.92
N TYR A 238 -17.53 -19.63 -25.44
CA TYR A 238 -16.11 -19.38 -25.12
C TYR A 238 -15.40 -20.47 -24.27
N PRO A 239 -15.94 -20.93 -23.13
CA PRO A 239 -15.27 -21.98 -22.34
C PRO A 239 -15.12 -23.31 -23.11
N LEU A 240 -16.05 -23.63 -24.01
CA LEU A 240 -15.95 -24.82 -24.88
C LEU A 240 -14.85 -24.65 -25.93
N GLU A 241 -14.75 -23.47 -26.54
CA GLU A 241 -13.68 -23.17 -27.51
C GLU A 241 -12.29 -23.33 -26.88
N VAL A 242 -12.09 -22.80 -25.67
CA VAL A 242 -10.82 -22.91 -24.94
C VAL A 242 -10.49 -24.38 -24.61
N LEU A 243 -11.47 -25.16 -24.17
CA LEU A 243 -11.27 -26.60 -23.90
C LEU A 243 -10.88 -27.36 -25.17
N CYS A 244 -11.56 -27.12 -26.29
CA CYS A 244 -11.27 -27.75 -27.57
C CYS A 244 -9.86 -27.42 -28.07
N LEU A 245 -9.45 -26.15 -28.02
CA LEU A 245 -8.11 -25.73 -28.41
C LEU A 245 -7.04 -26.43 -27.55
N HIS A 246 -7.24 -26.46 -26.24
CA HIS A 246 -6.29 -27.11 -25.34
C HIS A 246 -6.18 -28.63 -25.57
N LEU A 247 -7.29 -29.32 -25.87
CA LEU A 247 -7.29 -30.75 -26.19
C LEU A 247 -6.57 -31.06 -27.51
N ILE A 248 -6.62 -30.15 -28.49
CA ILE A 248 -5.90 -30.29 -29.76
C ILE A 248 -4.39 -30.10 -29.57
N GLU A 249 -3.97 -29.18 -28.70
CA GLU A 249 -2.54 -28.92 -28.44
C GLU A 249 -1.87 -29.97 -27.54
N SER A 250 -2.66 -30.73 -26.76
CA SER A 250 -2.17 -31.72 -25.80
C SER A 250 -2.27 -33.18 -26.25
N GLY A 251 -2.93 -33.44 -27.38
CA GLY A 251 -3.05 -34.76 -28.02
C GLY A 251 -2.03 -34.99 -29.11
#